data_AF-A0ABD5SDG3-F1
#
_entry.id   AF-A0ABD5SDG3-F1
#
_cell.length_a   1.000
_cell.length_b   1.000
_cell.length_c   1.000
_cell.angle_alpha   90.00
_cell.angle_beta   90.00
_cell.angle_gamma   90.00
#
_symmetry.space_group_name_H-M   'P 1'
#
loop_
_entity.id
_entity.type
_entity.pdbx_description
1 polymer ?
#
loop_
_entity_poly.entity_id
_entity_poly.type
_entity_poly.pdbx_seq_one_letter_code
_entity_poly.pdbx_strand_id
1 'polypeptide(L)'
;MSDSEDLAELRVGADYQFGAGAGEALFPVDEPITIRRSSGGRPRQIIDGDVDDTPGSPEGDRLVSYGTDGRFTLGTAGARRLQDAFPEPSHRVVVGSESEPYVRDGRNAFAKFVTAADDGLRPGDEAIVV
;
A
#
# COMPACT_ATOMS: atom_id res chain seq x y z
N MET A 1 -6.70 4.90 21.93
CA MET A 1 -5.34 4.48 21.55
C MET A 1 -4.65 5.69 20.97
N SER A 2 -3.36 5.82 21.24
CA SER A 2 -2.52 6.85 20.65
C SER A 2 -2.14 6.48 19.21
N ASP A 3 -1.76 7.47 18.40
CA ASP A 3 -1.27 7.23 17.03
C ASP A 3 -0.06 6.30 17.01
N SER A 4 0.81 6.37 18.02
CA SER A 4 1.94 5.45 18.16
C SER A 4 1.52 3.99 18.41
N GLU A 5 0.47 3.75 19.19
CA GLU A 5 -0.06 2.40 19.41
C GLU A 5 -0.71 1.86 18.14
N ASP A 6 -1.53 2.69 17.47
CA ASP A 6 -2.17 2.30 16.20
C ASP A 6 -1.11 1.96 15.14
N LEU A 7 -0.06 2.78 14.98
CA LEU A 7 1.02 2.50 14.03
C LEU A 7 1.77 1.20 14.36
N ALA A 8 2.00 0.91 15.64
CA ALA A 8 2.63 -0.36 16.03
C ALA A 8 1.79 -1.57 15.61
N GLU A 9 0.46 -1.51 15.81
CA GLU A 9 -0.45 -2.58 15.36
C GLU A 9 -0.52 -2.68 13.83
N LEU A 10 -0.59 -1.54 13.14
CA LEU A 10 -0.64 -1.49 11.67
C LEU A 10 0.64 -2.06 11.05
N ARG A 11 1.82 -1.83 11.64
CA ARG A 11 3.07 -2.44 11.19
C ARG A 11 3.02 -3.96 11.27
N VAL A 12 2.52 -4.51 12.38
CA VAL A 12 2.36 -5.98 12.54
C VAL A 12 1.39 -6.53 11.50
N GLY A 13 0.27 -5.84 11.25
CA GLY A 13 -0.67 -6.23 10.21
C GLY A 13 -0.06 -6.19 8.81
N ALA A 14 0.74 -5.17 8.50
CA ALA A 14 1.42 -5.04 7.22
C ALA A 14 2.48 -6.14 7.04
N ASP A 15 3.27 -6.45 8.07
CA ASP A 15 4.21 -7.58 8.05
C ASP A 15 3.50 -8.92 7.81
N TYR A 16 2.29 -9.08 8.37
CA TYR A 16 1.49 -10.27 8.14
C TYR A 16 0.99 -10.37 6.69
N GLN A 17 0.48 -9.25 6.13
CA GLN A 17 -0.14 -9.26 4.81
C GLN A 17 0.88 -9.26 3.66
N PHE A 18 1.96 -8.50 3.79
CA PHE A 18 2.94 -8.28 2.73
C PHE A 18 4.30 -8.94 3.04
N GLY A 19 4.45 -9.57 4.21
CA GLY A 19 5.70 -10.21 4.61
C GLY A 19 6.58 -9.32 5.48
N ALA A 20 7.50 -9.96 6.21
CA ALA A 20 8.31 -9.30 7.22
C ALA A 20 9.12 -8.12 6.65
N GLY A 21 9.03 -6.97 7.32
CA GLY A 21 9.69 -5.71 6.92
C GLY A 21 8.75 -4.75 6.21
N ALA A 22 7.57 -5.19 5.77
CA ALA A 22 6.57 -4.35 5.13
C ALA A 22 5.99 -3.29 6.08
N GLY A 23 5.87 -3.61 7.37
CA GLY A 23 5.40 -2.65 8.37
C GLY A 23 6.31 -1.43 8.45
N GLU A 24 7.62 -1.66 8.58
CA GLU A 24 8.60 -0.56 8.62
C GLU A 24 8.71 0.16 7.28
N ALA A 25 8.63 -0.57 6.16
CA ALA A 25 8.65 0.02 4.83
C ALA A 25 7.44 0.94 4.59
N LEU A 26 6.24 0.54 5.01
CA LEU A 26 5.03 1.34 4.84
C LEU A 26 4.94 2.46 5.88
N PHE A 27 5.24 2.17 7.14
CA PHE A 27 5.02 3.09 8.28
C PHE A 27 6.31 3.27 9.11
N PRO A 28 7.38 3.86 8.56
CA PRO A 28 8.64 4.03 9.29
C PRO A 28 8.47 4.81 10.60
N VAL A 29 9.28 4.49 11.61
CA VAL A 29 9.15 5.10 12.95
C VAL A 29 9.56 6.58 12.97
N ASP A 30 10.51 6.95 12.10
CA ASP A 30 11.17 8.27 12.12
C ASP A 30 10.60 9.24 11.06
N GLU A 31 9.50 8.90 10.40
CA GLU A 31 8.84 9.77 9.41
C GLU A 31 7.43 10.17 9.87
N PRO A 32 6.96 11.37 9.50
CA PRO A 32 5.60 11.79 9.79
C PRO A 32 4.59 10.92 9.01
N ILE A 33 3.62 10.37 9.72
CA ILE A 33 2.51 9.59 9.16
C ILE A 33 1.21 10.09 9.77
N THR A 34 0.23 10.36 8.91
CA THR A 34 -1.11 10.77 9.33
C THR A 34 -2.08 9.60 9.28
N ILE A 35 -2.83 9.39 10.37
CA ILE A 35 -3.91 8.40 10.43
C ILE A 35 -5.27 9.12 10.38
N ARG A 36 -5.96 9.01 9.24
CA ARG A 36 -7.39 9.36 9.18
C ARG A 36 -8.24 8.21 9.71
N ARG A 37 -9.12 8.54 10.64
CA ARG A 37 -9.97 7.59 11.35
C ARG A 37 -11.42 7.71 10.94
N SER A 38 -12.14 6.60 11.09
CA SER A 38 -13.60 6.60 11.05
C SER A 38 -14.18 7.36 12.27
N SER A 39 -15.48 7.67 12.23
CA SER A 39 -16.18 8.28 13.37
C SER A 39 -16.11 7.45 14.66
N GLY A 40 -15.97 6.12 14.55
CA GLY A 40 -15.76 5.22 15.69
C GLY A 40 -14.30 5.12 16.16
N GLY A 41 -13.40 5.95 15.64
CA GLY A 41 -11.98 6.00 16.03
C GLY A 41 -11.09 4.95 15.36
N ARG A 42 -11.63 4.03 14.55
CA ARG A 42 -10.80 3.03 13.85
C ARG A 42 -9.96 3.67 12.74
N PRO A 43 -8.66 3.33 12.60
CA PRO A 43 -7.86 3.68 11.43
C PRO A 43 -8.56 3.31 10.11
N ARG A 44 -8.44 4.18 9.11
CA ARG A 44 -9.05 4.01 7.78
C ARG A 44 -8.12 4.35 6.64
N GLN A 45 -7.44 5.49 6.68
CA GLN A 45 -6.44 5.84 5.67
C GLN A 45 -5.15 6.20 6.39
N ILE A 46 -4.05 5.66 5.90
CA ILE A 46 -2.71 5.98 6.35
C ILE A 46 -2.05 6.74 5.23
N ILE A 47 -1.56 7.93 5.56
CA ILE A 47 -1.13 8.94 4.60
C ILE A 47 0.30 9.33 4.96
N ASP A 48 1.11 9.48 3.93
CA ASP A 48 2.48 9.96 4.05
C ASP A 48 2.49 11.45 4.43
N GLY A 49 3.30 11.80 5.42
CA GLY A 49 3.46 13.17 5.89
C GLY A 49 2.52 13.56 7.03
N ASP A 50 2.75 14.78 7.50
CA ASP A 50 1.89 15.49 8.46
C ASP A 50 0.89 16.32 7.65
N VAL A 51 -0.31 15.79 7.47
CA VAL A 51 -1.38 16.42 6.68
C VAL A 51 -2.62 16.57 7.54
N ASP A 52 -3.36 17.65 7.31
CA ASP A 52 -4.61 17.91 8.01
C ASP A 52 -5.79 18.05 7.04
N ASP A 53 -7.00 18.09 7.61
CA ASP A 53 -8.24 18.24 6.85
C ASP A 53 -8.68 19.71 6.73
N THR A 54 -7.76 20.67 6.95
CA THR A 54 -8.06 22.09 6.79
C THR A 54 -8.39 22.36 5.32
N PRO A 55 -9.52 23.04 5.00
CA PRO A 55 -9.86 23.33 3.62
C PRO A 55 -8.72 24.06 2.88
N GLY A 56 -8.21 23.45 1.82
CA GLY A 56 -7.09 23.96 1.03
C GLY A 56 -5.73 23.32 1.35
N SER A 57 -5.64 22.47 2.37
CA SER A 57 -4.47 21.64 2.65
C SER A 57 -4.29 20.53 1.60
N PRO A 58 -3.05 20.09 1.32
CA PRO A 58 -2.79 18.93 0.48
C PRO A 58 -3.48 17.68 1.05
N GLU A 59 -4.08 16.85 0.19
CA GLU A 59 -4.72 15.60 0.64
C GLU A 59 -3.72 14.57 1.20
N GLY A 60 -2.43 14.77 0.91
CA GLY A 60 -1.33 13.86 1.19
C GLY A 60 -1.30 12.65 0.26
N ASP A 61 -0.17 11.94 0.26
CA ASP A 61 -0.02 10.72 -0.54
C ASP A 61 -0.52 9.51 0.26
N ARG A 62 -1.66 8.94 -0.16
CA ARG A 62 -2.22 7.76 0.51
C ARG A 62 -1.28 6.56 0.36
N LEU A 63 -0.83 6.03 1.49
CA LEU A 63 -0.05 4.80 1.55
C LEU A 63 -0.97 3.59 1.45
N VAL A 64 -1.97 3.51 2.33
CA VAL A 64 -2.95 2.42 2.36
C VAL A 64 -4.32 2.90 2.84
N SER A 65 -5.35 2.15 2.48
CA SER A 65 -6.61 2.12 3.21
C SER A 65 -6.68 0.86 4.06
N TYR A 66 -7.12 0.98 5.31
CA TYR A 66 -7.32 -0.14 6.23
C TYR A 66 -8.80 -0.55 6.30
N GLY A 67 -9.09 -1.74 5.77
CA GLY A 67 -10.41 -2.30 5.61
C GLY A 67 -11.07 -2.72 6.92
N THR A 68 -12.37 -3.00 6.86
CA THR A 68 -13.11 -3.58 7.99
C THR A 68 -12.79 -5.04 8.23
N ASP A 69 -12.22 -5.69 7.23
CA ASP A 69 -11.75 -7.08 7.22
C ASP A 69 -10.33 -7.24 7.78
N GLY A 70 -9.71 -6.15 8.24
CA GLY A 70 -8.34 -6.15 8.75
C GLY A 70 -7.27 -6.25 7.66
N ARG A 71 -7.62 -5.95 6.41
CA ARG A 71 -6.68 -5.93 5.28
C ARG A 71 -6.34 -4.52 4.84
N PHE A 72 -5.16 -4.39 4.24
CA PHE A 72 -4.68 -3.18 3.60
C PHE A 72 -4.96 -3.22 2.10
N THR A 73 -5.47 -2.11 1.56
CA THR A 73 -5.50 -1.83 0.11
C THR A 73 -4.48 -0.74 -0.18
N LEU A 74 -3.60 -0.96 -1.16
CA LEU A 74 -2.51 -0.04 -1.46
C LEU A 74 -2.99 1.24 -2.15
N GLY A 75 -2.41 2.36 -1.77
CA GLY A 75 -2.27 3.51 -2.65
C GLY A 75 -0.97 3.41 -3.45
N THR A 76 -0.83 4.24 -4.49
CA THR A 76 0.36 4.21 -5.34
C THR A 76 1.64 4.52 -4.57
N ALA A 77 1.59 5.43 -3.59
CA ALA A 77 2.75 5.74 -2.75
C ALA A 77 3.15 4.55 -1.87
N GLY A 78 2.19 3.86 -1.25
CA GLY A 78 2.47 2.65 -0.47
C GLY A 78 3.01 1.50 -1.34
N ALA A 79 2.48 1.34 -2.55
CA ALA A 79 3.00 0.37 -3.51
C ALA A 79 4.46 0.65 -3.88
N ARG A 80 4.85 1.92 -4.07
CA ARG A 80 6.27 2.30 -4.30
C ARG A 80 7.15 1.96 -3.11
N ARG A 81 6.72 2.28 -1.87
CA ARG A 81 7.48 1.92 -0.66
C ARG A 81 7.73 0.41 -0.56
N LEU A 82 6.71 -0.41 -0.85
CA LEU A 82 6.89 -1.87 -0.91
C LEU A 82 7.77 -2.32 -2.07
N GLN A 83 7.65 -1.70 -3.25
CA GLN A 83 8.50 -1.99 -4.39
C GLN A 83 9.98 -1.73 -4.07
N ASP A 84 10.29 -0.63 -3.39
CA ASP A 84 11.66 -0.27 -3.02
C ASP A 84 12.22 -1.17 -1.91
N ALA A 85 11.38 -1.59 -0.97
CA ALA A 85 11.79 -2.41 0.17
C ALA A 85 12.01 -3.90 -0.17
N PHE A 86 11.23 -4.44 -1.12
CA PHE A 86 11.28 -5.86 -1.47
C PHE A 86 11.91 -6.08 -2.85
N PRO A 87 12.93 -6.95 -2.97
CA PRO A 87 13.55 -7.24 -4.26
C PRO A 87 12.56 -7.91 -5.22
N GLU A 88 12.80 -7.76 -6.52
CA GLU A 88 12.09 -8.55 -7.53
C GLU A 88 12.29 -10.06 -7.26
N PRO A 89 11.24 -10.91 -7.39
CA PRO A 89 9.91 -10.60 -7.93
C PRO A 89 8.84 -10.19 -6.91
N SER A 90 9.16 -10.05 -5.62
CA SER A 90 8.16 -9.91 -4.56
C SER A 90 7.07 -8.87 -4.85
N HIS A 91 5.81 -9.28 -4.71
CA HIS A 91 4.58 -8.51 -4.97
C HIS A 91 4.36 -8.05 -6.41
N ARG A 92 5.21 -8.44 -7.38
CA ARG A 92 5.16 -7.89 -8.73
C ARG A 92 4.41 -8.79 -9.71
N VAL A 93 3.74 -8.14 -10.66
CA VAL A 93 3.19 -8.73 -11.89
C VAL A 93 3.76 -7.96 -13.07
N VAL A 94 4.59 -8.62 -13.87
CA VAL A 94 5.28 -8.00 -15.01
C VAL A 94 4.40 -8.10 -16.26
N VAL A 95 4.13 -6.97 -16.92
CA VAL A 95 3.37 -6.92 -18.17
C VAL A 95 4.24 -6.53 -19.36
N GLY A 96 3.90 -7.03 -20.54
CA GLY A 96 4.57 -6.62 -21.78
C GLY A 96 4.31 -5.14 -22.14
N SER A 97 5.22 -4.54 -22.91
CA SER A 97 5.15 -3.12 -23.34
C SER A 97 3.86 -2.79 -24.13
N GLU A 98 3.22 -3.79 -24.74
CA GLU A 98 1.94 -3.63 -25.42
C GLU A 98 0.79 -3.28 -24.44
N SER A 99 0.92 -3.65 -23.18
CA SER A 99 -0.08 -3.37 -22.12
C SER A 99 0.25 -2.14 -21.27
N GLU A 100 1.52 -1.76 -21.18
CA GLU A 100 2.01 -0.63 -20.37
C GLU A 100 1.13 0.64 -20.47
N PRO A 101 0.80 1.19 -21.66
CA PRO A 101 0.03 2.44 -21.73
C PRO A 101 -1.37 2.30 -21.11
N TYR A 102 -2.02 1.16 -21.30
CA TYR A 102 -3.35 0.92 -20.77
C TYR A 102 -3.33 0.71 -19.26
N VAL A 103 -2.34 -0.02 -18.75
CA VAL A 103 -2.17 -0.24 -17.31
C VAL A 103 -1.84 1.07 -16.60
N ARG A 104 -0.98 1.92 -17.18
CA ARG A 104 -0.66 3.24 -16.62
C ARG A 104 -1.90 4.16 -16.54
N ASP A 105 -2.83 4.01 -17.47
CA ASP A 105 -4.15 4.69 -17.46
C ASP A 105 -5.16 4.07 -16.47
N GLY A 106 -4.74 3.11 -15.64
CA GLY A 106 -5.58 2.46 -14.63
C GLY A 106 -6.52 1.38 -15.19
N ARG A 107 -6.24 0.85 -16.39
CA ARG A 107 -6.97 -0.30 -16.94
C ARG A 107 -6.39 -1.62 -16.39
N ASN A 108 -7.17 -2.69 -16.55
CA ASN A 108 -6.80 -4.02 -16.06
C ASN A 108 -5.61 -4.61 -16.83
N ALA A 109 -4.68 -5.25 -16.11
CA ALA A 109 -3.68 -6.14 -16.69
C ALA A 109 -4.31 -7.51 -17.01
N PHE A 110 -4.33 -7.91 -18.28
CA PHE A 110 -4.88 -9.22 -18.68
C PHE A 110 -3.80 -10.29 -18.67
N ALA A 111 -4.13 -11.49 -18.17
CA ALA A 111 -3.19 -12.61 -18.01
C ALA A 111 -2.39 -12.97 -19.28
N LYS A 112 -3.00 -12.85 -20.47
CA LYS A 112 -2.32 -13.14 -21.75
C LYS A 112 -1.14 -12.21 -22.07
N PHE A 113 -1.03 -11.08 -21.37
CA PHE A 113 0.06 -10.11 -21.52
C PHE A 113 1.01 -10.08 -20.32
N VAL A 114 0.78 -10.93 -19.31
CA VAL A 114 1.69 -11.09 -18.16
C VAL A 114 2.86 -11.96 -18.61
N THR A 115 4.08 -11.47 -18.40
CA THR A 115 5.33 -12.16 -18.78
C THR A 115 6.01 -12.85 -17.61
N ALA A 116 5.79 -12.35 -16.39
CA ALA A 116 6.23 -12.96 -15.13
C ALA A 116 5.35 -12.46 -13.96
N ALA A 117 5.32 -13.21 -12.87
CA ALA A 117 4.68 -12.79 -11.62
C ALA A 117 5.40 -13.44 -10.43
N ASP A 118 5.28 -12.83 -9.26
CA ASP A 118 5.71 -13.44 -7.99
C ASP A 118 4.95 -14.74 -7.72
N ASP A 119 5.69 -15.86 -7.58
CA ASP A 119 5.13 -17.18 -7.22
C ASP A 119 4.48 -17.20 -5.82
N GLY A 120 4.80 -16.21 -4.98
CA GLY A 120 4.20 -16.01 -3.67
C GLY A 120 2.77 -15.47 -3.69
N LEU A 121 2.35 -14.80 -4.78
CA LEU A 121 1.05 -14.14 -4.86
C LEU A 121 -0.11 -15.16 -4.79
N ARG A 122 -1.18 -14.76 -4.11
CA ARG A 122 -2.43 -15.52 -3.99
C ARG A 122 -3.61 -14.68 -4.46
N PRO A 123 -4.72 -15.32 -4.88
CA PRO A 123 -5.94 -14.60 -5.20
C PRO A 123 -6.40 -13.73 -4.03
N GLY A 124 -6.60 -12.43 -4.29
CA GLY A 124 -7.01 -11.45 -3.29
C GLY A 124 -5.86 -10.67 -2.64
N ASP A 125 -4.61 -10.96 -2.99
CA ASP A 125 -3.48 -10.13 -2.61
C ASP A 125 -3.43 -8.83 -3.44
N GLU A 126 -2.88 -7.79 -2.83
CA GLU A 126 -2.49 -6.60 -3.58
C GLU A 126 -1.22 -6.93 -4.39
N ALA A 127 -1.16 -6.43 -5.62
CA ALA A 127 -0.03 -6.65 -6.51
C ALA A 127 0.42 -5.35 -7.18
N ILE A 128 1.72 -5.24 -7.40
CA ILE A 128 2.39 -4.11 -8.03
C ILE A 128 2.62 -4.48 -9.49
N VAL A 129 1.87 -3.86 -10.40
CA VAL A 129 2.08 -4.10 -11.83
C VAL A 129 3.30 -3.30 -12.30
N VAL A 130 4.25 -3.99 -12.92
CA VAL A 130 5.53 -3.42 -13.41
C VAL A 130 5.76 -3.71 -14.89
#